data_AF-A0A356ISR6-F1
#
_entry.id   AF-A0A356ISR6-F1
#
_cell.length_a   1.000
_cell.length_b   1.000
_cell.length_c   1.000
_cell.angle_alpha   90.00
_cell.angle_beta   90.00
_cell.angle_gamma   90.00
#
_symmetry.space_group_name_H-M   'P 1'
#
loop_
_entity.id
_entity.type
_entity.pdbx_description
1 polymer ?
#
loop_
_entity_poly.entity_id
_entity_poly.type
_entity_poly.pdbx_seq_one_letter_code
_entity_poly.pdbx_strand_id
1 'polypeptide(L)' 'NLQTSFLTPPFGFALFYLRGVTPDSIPTPTIYRGVAPFILIQIVTLSLIAIWPSLATWLPDIVYNS' A
#
# COMPACT_ATOMS: atom_id res chain seq x y z
N ASN A 1 2.34 -22.22 1.08
CA ASN A 1 3.02 -21.43 0.03
C ASN A 1 2.07 -20.83 -1.02
N LEU A 2 0.87 -20.38 -0.62
CA LEU A 2 -0.09 -19.66 -1.47
C LEU A 2 -0.72 -18.44 -0.74
N GLN A 3 -0.24 -18.12 0.46
CA GLN A 3 -0.81 -17.10 1.35
C GLN A 3 0.00 -15.78 1.35
N THR A 4 1.18 -15.78 0.73
CA THR A 4 2.09 -14.62 0.70
C THR A 4 1.90 -13.73 -0.54
N SER A 5 1.15 -14.18 -1.56
CA SER A 5 0.82 -13.35 -2.72
C SER A 5 -0.33 -12.36 -2.49
N PHE A 6 -1.01 -12.45 -1.33
CA PHE A 6 -2.01 -11.46 -0.89
C PHE A 6 -1.44 -10.41 0.08
N LEU A 7 -0.21 -10.59 0.59
CA LEU A 7 0.36 -9.78 1.67
C LEU A 7 1.60 -8.95 1.26
N THR A 8 2.16 -9.15 0.07
CA THR A 8 3.23 -8.28 -0.46
C THR A 8 2.63 -7.38 -1.55
N PRO A 9 2.72 -6.04 -1.45
CA PRO A 9 1.61 -5.15 -1.84
C PRO A 9 1.39 -5.12 -3.38
N PRO A 10 0.23 -5.58 -3.88
CA PRO A 10 -0.12 -5.56 -5.29
C PRO A 10 -0.74 -4.22 -5.67
N PHE A 11 -0.02 -3.10 -5.59
CA PHE A 11 -0.61 -1.80 -5.96
C PHE A 11 -1.04 -1.79 -7.44
N GLY A 12 -0.26 -2.44 -8.32
CA GLY A 12 -0.63 -2.64 -9.72
C GLY A 12 -1.70 -3.71 -9.94
N PHE A 13 -1.61 -4.85 -9.27
CA PHE A 13 -2.53 -5.97 -9.46
C PHE A 13 -3.96 -5.68 -8.96
N ALA A 14 -4.12 -4.97 -7.84
CA ALA A 14 -5.45 -4.51 -7.40
C ALA A 14 -6.07 -3.52 -8.41
N LEU A 15 -5.25 -2.63 -8.98
CA LEU A 15 -5.68 -1.68 -10.01
C LEU A 15 -6.05 -2.38 -11.33
N PHE A 16 -5.27 -3.38 -11.77
CA PHE A 16 -5.56 -4.21 -12.94
C PHE A 16 -6.79 -5.11 -12.73
N TYR A 17 -6.97 -5.66 -11.52
CA TYR A 17 -8.16 -6.42 -11.15
C TYR A 17 -9.40 -5.54 -11.20
N LEU A 18 -9.36 -4.34 -10.59
CA LEU A 18 -10.44 -3.36 -10.70
C LEU A 18 -10.69 -3.01 -12.17
N ARG A 19 -9.65 -2.75 -12.98
CA ARG A 19 -9.78 -2.52 -14.43
C ARG A 19 -10.42 -3.68 -15.20
N GLY A 20 -10.26 -4.93 -14.74
CA GLY A 20 -10.84 -6.13 -15.35
C GLY A 20 -12.31 -6.38 -14.97
N VAL A 21 -12.76 -5.88 -13.81
CA VAL A 21 -14.17 -5.98 -13.36
C VAL A 21 -14.96 -4.67 -13.56
N THR A 22 -14.27 -3.57 -13.87
CA THR A 22 -14.91 -2.26 -14.08
C THR A 22 -15.45 -2.16 -15.52
N PRO A 23 -16.73 -1.80 -15.71
CA PRO A 23 -17.30 -1.59 -17.04
C PRO A 23 -16.54 -0.54 -17.86
N ASP A 24 -16.50 -0.70 -19.18
CA ASP A 24 -15.81 0.23 -20.11
C ASP A 24 -16.32 1.68 -20.05
N SER A 25 -17.47 1.92 -19.39
CA SER A 25 -18.03 3.24 -19.14
C SER A 25 -17.26 4.07 -18.11
N ILE A 26 -16.35 3.47 -17.33
CA ILE A 26 -15.49 4.20 -16.39
C ILE A 26 -14.12 4.45 -17.04
N PRO A 27 -13.74 5.73 -17.24
CA PRO A 27 -12.43 6.07 -17.78
C PRO A 27 -11.31 5.60 -16.84
N THR A 28 -10.28 4.95 -17.40
CA THR A 28 -9.04 4.60 -16.69
C THR A 28 -8.50 5.71 -15.78
N PRO A 29 -8.48 7.00 -16.20
CA PRO A 29 -7.99 8.09 -15.36
C PRO A 29 -8.72 8.25 -14.02
N THR A 30 -10.00 7.88 -13.93
CA THR A 30 -10.79 7.98 -12.69
C THR A 30 -10.27 7.03 -11.62
N ILE A 31 -9.91 5.82 -12.01
CA ILE A 31 -9.39 4.79 -11.10
C ILE A 31 -7.98 5.20 -10.62
N TYR A 32 -7.15 5.71 -11.53
CA TYR A 32 -5.81 6.22 -11.21
C TYR A 32 -5.87 7.43 -10.25
N ARG A 33 -6.82 8.35 -10.45
CA ARG A 33 -7.00 9.51 -9.56
C ARG A 33 -7.47 9.12 -8.16
N GLY A 34 -8.32 8.09 -8.06
CA GLY A 34 -8.79 7.56 -6.78
C GLY A 34 -7.67 6.90 -5.97
N VAL A 35 -6.76 6.18 -6.63
CA VAL A 35 -5.67 5.46 -5.95
C VAL A 35 -4.43 6.33 -5.68
N ALA A 36 -4.19 7.37 -6.48
CA ALA A 36 -3.06 8.29 -6.34
C ALA A 36 -2.84 8.86 -4.92
N PRO A 37 -3.85 9.38 -4.18
CA PRO A 37 -3.64 9.89 -2.83
C PRO A 37 -3.18 8.80 -1.85
N PHE A 38 -3.65 7.57 -2.00
CA PHE A 38 -3.24 6.45 -1.14
C PHE A 38 -1.79 6.04 -1.40
N ILE A 39 -1.37 5.99 -2.66
CA ILE A 39 0.03 5.72 -3.03
C ILE A 39 0.93 6.79 -2.44
N LEU A 40 0.53 8.06 -2.53
CA LEU A 40 1.32 9.18 -2.02
C LEU A 40 1.50 9.09 -0.50
N ILE A 41 0.43 8.81 0.25
CA ILE A 41 0.51 8.59 1.70
C ILE A 41 1.40 7.39 2.04
N GLN A 42 1.31 6.30 1.27
CA GLN A 42 2.14 5.10 1.46
C GLN A 42 3.63 5.40 1.26
N ILE A 43 3.97 6.12 0.19
CA ILE A 43 5.36 6.53 -0.09
C ILE A 43 5.86 7.46 1.02
N VAL A 44 5.08 8.46 1.41
CA VAL A 44 5.43 9.37 2.51
C VAL A 44 5.70 8.60 3.80
N THR A 45 4.83 7.64 4.14
CA THR A 45 4.98 6.81 5.33
C THR A 45 6.26 5.97 5.27
N LEU A 46 6.53 5.34 4.12
CA LEU A 46 7.76 4.58 3.91
C LEU A 46 9.00 5.46 4.01
N SER A 47 8.97 6.66 3.44
CA SER A 47 10.07 7.64 3.55
C SER A 47 10.28 8.09 5.00
N LEU A 48 9.21 8.35 5.74
CA LEU A 48 9.29 8.72 7.16
C LEU A 48 9.91 7.61 8.01
N ILE A 49 9.52 6.36 7.80
CA ILE A 49 10.09 5.21 8.51
C ILE A 49 11.55 4.97 8.08
N ALA A 50 11.87 5.15 6.81
CA ALA A 50 13.23 4.99 6.30
C ALA A 50 14.20 6.04 6.89
N ILE A 51 13.74 7.27 7.09
CA ILE A 51 14.53 8.36 7.69
C ILE A 51 14.54 8.22 9.23
N TRP A 52 13.43 7.80 9.83
CA TRP A 52 13.24 7.71 11.27
C TRP A 52 12.76 6.30 11.68
N PRO A 53 13.67 5.31 11.73
CA PRO A 53 13.31 3.92 11.98
C PRO A 53 12.68 3.70 13.37
N SER A 54 12.98 4.58 14.33
CA SER A 54 12.39 4.54 15.67
C SER A 54 10.86 4.65 15.68
N LEU A 55 10.25 5.24 14.64
CA LEU A 55 8.79 5.26 14.50
C LEU A 55 8.19 3.86 14.35
N ALA A 56 8.91 2.94 13.73
CA ALA A 56 8.48 1.55 13.54
C ALA A 56 8.98 0.63 14.67
N THR A 57 10.16 0.88 15.24
CA THR A 57 10.76 -0.01 16.25
C THR A 57 10.32 0.30 17.67
N TRP A 58 9.82 1.51 17.96
CA TRP A 58 9.41 1.91 19.31
C TRP A 58 8.41 0.96 19.97
N LEU A 59 7.42 0.47 19.20
CA LEU A 59 6.42 -0.45 19.74
C LEU A 59 7.00 -1.85 20.03
N PRO A 60 7.72 -2.51 19.09
CA PRO A 60 8.50 -3.72 19.40
C PRO A 60 9.45 -3.57 20.59
N ASP A 61 10.15 -2.43 20.68
CA ASP A 61 11.08 -2.16 21.78
C ASP A 61 10.36 -2.11 23.13
N ILE A 62 9.11 -1.66 23.20
CA ILE A 62 8.31 -1.73 24.44
C ILE A 62 7.84 -3.16 24.72
N VAL A 63 7.37 -3.88 23.71
CA VAL A 63 6.72 -5.20 23.88
C VAL A 63 7.73 -6.32 24.16
N TYR A 64 8.90 -6.29 23.52
CA TYR A 64 9.91 -7.36 23.62
C TYR A 64 11.04 -7.09 24.62
N ASN A 65 11.17 -5.86 25.12
CA ASN A 65 12.16 -5.50 26.14
C ASN A 65 11.60 -5.57 27.57
N SER A 66 10.53 -6.36 27.78
CA SER A 66 9.93 -6.68 29.08
C SER A 66 10.26 -8.11 29.51
#